data_AF-J9VDY3-F1
#
_entry.id   AF-J9VDY3-F1
#
_cell.length_a   1.000
_cell.length_b   1.000
_cell.length_c   1.000
_cell.angle_alpha   90.00
_cell.angle_beta   90.00
_cell.angle_gamma   90.00
#
_symmetry.space_group_name_H-M   'P 1'
#
loop_
_entity.id
_entity.type
_entity.pdbx_description
1 polymer ?
#
loop_
_entity_poly.entity_id
_entity_poly.type
_entity_poly.pdbx_seq_one_letter_code
_entity_poly.pdbx_strand_id
1 'polypeptide(L)'
;LRQRYKNWEVIIVDDGSNDPFTISIIEEYKNKSGFTVLSITRSGPSTARNIGIDTAQGEFILPLDSDDRIHEDYLLEAISAYKKNPSLRIVYCEAEFFGSIKGKWNLPEYRFPNILLDNCIFVSAVFRKSDWKEVGGFNENMKNEWEDYDFWLSLIEKGGKVYRIPKVLFYYRIGHSS
;
A
#
# COMPACT_ATOMS: atom_id res chain seq x y z
N LEU A 1 -10.93 -10.79 -3.23
CA LEU A 1 -10.89 -10.10 -1.93
C LEU A 1 -12.31 -9.87 -1.41
N ARG A 2 -12.55 -9.94 -0.09
CA ARG A 2 -13.88 -9.72 0.52
C ARG A 2 -14.10 -8.23 0.85
N GLN A 3 -13.88 -7.32 -0.10
CA GLN A 3 -14.07 -5.88 0.14
C GLN A 3 -15.55 -5.47 -0.03
N ARG A 4 -16.03 -4.55 0.82
CA ARG A 4 -17.39 -3.98 0.72
C ARG A 4 -17.52 -3.00 -0.42
N TYR A 5 -16.49 -2.18 -0.66
CA TYR A 5 -16.37 -1.46 -1.91
C TYR A 5 -16.17 -2.47 -3.06
N LYS A 6 -16.94 -2.36 -4.14
CA LYS A 6 -16.99 -3.39 -5.20
C LYS A 6 -16.24 -3.03 -6.48
N ASN A 7 -15.90 -1.76 -6.66
CA ASN A 7 -15.23 -1.29 -7.86
C ASN A 7 -13.71 -1.27 -7.66
N TRP A 8 -13.10 -2.45 -7.67
CA TRP A 8 -11.65 -2.63 -7.52
C TRP A 8 -11.13 -3.64 -8.52
N GLU A 9 -9.84 -3.52 -8.82
CA GLU A 9 -9.04 -4.51 -9.55
C GLU A 9 -7.86 -4.93 -8.65
N VAL A 10 -7.21 -6.05 -8.98
CA VAL A 10 -6.00 -6.49 -8.30
C VAL A 10 -4.90 -6.70 -9.33
N ILE A 11 -3.75 -6.07 -9.08
CA ILE A 11 -2.54 -6.26 -9.87
C ILE A 11 -1.50 -6.90 -8.98
N ILE A 12 -1.08 -8.11 -9.34
CA ILE A 12 -0.03 -8.87 -8.66
C ILE A 12 1.24 -8.68 -9.46
N VAL A 13 2.29 -8.15 -8.83
CA VAL A 13 3.62 -8.05 -9.43
C VAL A 13 4.54 -9.01 -8.72
N ASP A 14 4.94 -10.06 -9.42
CA ASP A 14 5.90 -11.06 -8.96
C ASP A 14 7.32 -10.57 -9.26
N ASP A 15 8.05 -10.18 -8.21
CA ASP A 15 9.43 -9.66 -8.28
C ASP A 15 10.49 -10.78 -8.31
N GLY A 16 10.29 -11.75 -9.19
CA GLY A 16 11.20 -12.88 -9.37
C GLY A 16 11.19 -13.87 -8.21
N SER A 17 9.99 -14.34 -7.82
CA SER A 17 9.86 -15.46 -6.88
C SER A 17 10.53 -16.72 -7.40
N ASN A 18 11.15 -17.48 -6.50
CA ASN A 18 11.79 -18.78 -6.80
C ASN A 18 11.21 -19.94 -5.97
N ASP A 19 10.31 -19.65 -5.04
CA ASP A 19 9.60 -20.65 -4.26
C ASP A 19 8.49 -21.31 -5.11
N PRO A 20 8.52 -22.65 -5.31
CA PRO A 20 7.54 -23.33 -6.16
C PRO A 20 6.10 -23.15 -5.70
N PHE A 21 5.85 -23.04 -4.39
CA PHE A 21 4.50 -22.83 -3.86
C PHE A 21 3.97 -21.45 -4.27
N THR A 22 4.75 -20.39 -4.07
CA THR A 22 4.43 -19.03 -4.50
C THR A 22 4.16 -18.94 -6.00
N ILE A 23 5.03 -19.55 -6.82
CA ILE A 23 4.86 -19.58 -8.28
C ILE A 23 3.54 -20.27 -8.65
N SER A 24 3.22 -21.42 -8.04
CA SER A 24 1.97 -22.14 -8.35
C SER A 24 0.71 -21.34 -8.02
N ILE A 25 0.72 -20.57 -6.93
CA ILE A 25 -0.38 -19.67 -6.57
C ILE A 25 -0.50 -18.54 -7.60
N ILE A 26 0.62 -17.92 -7.99
CA ILE A 26 0.63 -16.85 -9.00
C ILE A 26 0.03 -17.34 -10.33
N GLU A 27 0.38 -18.56 -10.78
CA GLU A 27 -0.19 -19.17 -11.98
C GLU A 27 -1.70 -19.42 -11.89
N GLU A 28 -2.23 -19.76 -10.71
CA GLU A 28 -3.68 -19.86 -10.49
C GLU A 28 -4.36 -18.51 -10.73
N TYR A 29 -3.77 -17.42 -10.24
CA TYR A 29 -4.33 -16.07 -10.36
C TYR A 29 -4.18 -15.47 -11.76
N LYS A 30 -3.21 -15.90 -12.57
CA LYS A 30 -3.07 -15.45 -13.98
C LYS A 30 -4.33 -15.66 -14.81
N ASN A 31 -5.05 -16.75 -14.55
CA ASN A 31 -6.24 -17.12 -15.31
C ASN A 31 -7.56 -16.67 -14.63
N LYS A 32 -7.48 -15.96 -13.50
CA LYS A 32 -8.63 -15.57 -12.71
C LYS A 32 -9.14 -14.20 -13.13
N SER A 33 -10.43 -14.13 -13.48
CA SER A 33 -11.07 -12.85 -13.81
C SER A 33 -10.95 -11.84 -12.65
N GLY A 34 -10.64 -10.59 -12.98
CA GLY A 34 -10.44 -9.50 -12.01
C GLY A 34 -9.03 -9.40 -11.43
N PHE A 35 -8.09 -10.23 -11.91
CA PHE A 35 -6.68 -10.16 -11.55
C PHE A 35 -5.83 -9.92 -12.80
N THR A 36 -4.83 -9.06 -12.66
CA THR A 36 -3.73 -8.91 -13.61
C THR A 36 -2.46 -9.36 -12.91
N VAL A 37 -1.68 -10.21 -13.55
CA VAL A 37 -0.44 -10.74 -12.98
C VAL A 37 0.72 -10.38 -13.90
N LEU A 38 1.73 -9.75 -13.34
CA LEU A 38 2.97 -9.36 -14.01
C LEU A 38 4.13 -10.10 -13.35
N SER A 39 5.05 -10.63 -14.15
CA SER A 39 6.29 -11.22 -13.65
C SER A 39 7.46 -10.37 -14.14
N ILE A 40 8.32 -9.95 -13.21
CA ILE A 40 9.48 -9.12 -13.50
C ILE A 40 10.76 -9.79 -13.00
N THR A 41 11.89 -9.38 -13.55
CA THR A 41 13.19 -9.73 -12.97
C THR A 41 13.32 -9.04 -11.62
N ARG A 42 13.81 -9.76 -10.60
CA ARG A 42 13.98 -9.25 -9.23
C ARG A 42 14.68 -7.88 -9.22
N SER A 43 13.92 -6.85 -8.87
CA SER A 43 14.30 -5.43 -8.96
C SER A 43 13.94 -4.63 -7.71
N GLY A 44 13.31 -5.26 -6.72
CA GLY A 44 12.95 -4.65 -5.44
C GLY A 44 11.54 -4.06 -5.41
N PRO A 45 11.07 -3.71 -4.20
CA PRO A 45 9.67 -3.38 -3.96
C PRO A 45 9.24 -2.06 -4.62
N SER A 46 10.10 -1.04 -4.68
CA SER A 46 9.81 0.21 -5.39
C SER A 46 9.48 -0.02 -6.86
N THR A 47 10.34 -0.77 -7.57
CA THR A 47 10.18 -1.10 -8.98
C THR A 47 8.91 -1.91 -9.22
N ALA A 48 8.67 -2.94 -8.38
CA ALA A 48 7.47 -3.75 -8.45
C ALA A 48 6.19 -2.91 -8.26
N ARG A 49 6.16 -2.01 -7.27
CA ARG A 49 5.03 -1.11 -7.03
C ARG A 49 4.83 -0.13 -8.18
N ASN A 50 5.89 0.49 -8.69
CA ASN A 50 5.80 1.41 -9.82
C ASN A 50 5.18 0.73 -11.05
N ILE A 51 5.65 -0.48 -11.40
CA ILE A 51 5.11 -1.26 -12.53
C ILE A 51 3.63 -1.60 -12.32
N GLY A 52 3.26 -2.03 -11.10
CA GLY A 52 1.88 -2.33 -10.76
C GLY A 52 0.97 -1.10 -10.87
N ILE A 53 1.43 0.04 -10.35
CA ILE A 53 0.68 1.31 -10.35
C ILE A 53 0.56 1.88 -11.76
N ASP A 54 1.62 1.80 -12.58
CA ASP A 54 1.57 2.26 -13.96
C ASP A 54 0.55 1.46 -14.78
N THR A 55 0.44 0.15 -14.51
CA THR A 55 -0.55 -0.75 -15.13
C THR A 55 -1.99 -0.49 -14.64
N ALA A 56 -2.17 -0.01 -13.41
CA ALA A 56 -3.47 0.21 -12.79
C ALA A 56 -4.39 1.15 -13.58
N GLN A 57 -5.68 0.81 -13.68
CA GLN A 57 -6.70 1.65 -14.31
C GLN A 57 -7.51 2.44 -13.27
N GLY A 58 -7.48 2.02 -12.01
CA GLY A 58 -8.12 2.70 -10.89
C GLY A 58 -7.59 4.12 -10.62
N GLU A 59 -8.50 5.01 -10.21
CA GLU A 59 -8.15 6.37 -9.75
C GLU A 59 -7.34 6.34 -8.46
N PHE A 60 -7.69 5.41 -7.56
CA PHE A 60 -7.07 5.25 -6.25
C PHE A 60 -6.24 3.98 -6.21
N ILE A 61 -5.10 4.09 -5.53
CA ILE A 61 -4.10 3.05 -5.38
C ILE A 61 -3.98 2.69 -3.90
N LEU A 62 -3.87 1.40 -3.62
CA LEU A 62 -3.44 0.85 -2.33
C LEU A 62 -2.40 -0.22 -2.64
N PRO A 63 -1.11 0.02 -2.35
CA PRO A 63 -0.11 -1.05 -2.32
C PRO A 63 -0.44 -2.01 -1.18
N LEU A 64 -0.31 -3.32 -1.41
CA LEU A 64 -0.50 -4.32 -0.36
C LEU A 64 0.60 -5.36 -0.47
N ASP A 65 1.38 -5.51 0.59
CA ASP A 65 2.44 -6.52 0.64
C ASP A 65 1.83 -7.92 0.75
N SER A 66 2.52 -8.92 0.21
CA SER A 66 1.97 -10.26 -0.03
C SER A 66 1.67 -11.05 1.25
N ASP A 67 2.24 -10.62 2.37
CA ASP A 67 2.09 -11.23 3.68
C ASP A 67 1.11 -10.49 4.60
N ASP A 68 0.64 -9.31 4.21
CA ASP A 68 -0.27 -8.44 4.94
C ASP A 68 -1.76 -8.64 4.59
N ARG A 69 -2.64 -8.01 5.37
CA ARG A 69 -4.10 -8.09 5.17
C ARG A 69 -4.78 -6.76 5.44
N ILE A 70 -5.89 -6.55 4.76
CA ILE A 70 -6.79 -5.41 4.98
C ILE A 70 -8.19 -5.86 5.37
N HIS A 71 -8.85 -5.10 6.25
CA HIS A 71 -10.23 -5.32 6.65
C HIS A 71 -11.19 -5.09 5.47
N GLU A 72 -12.36 -5.75 5.47
CA GLU A 72 -13.36 -5.69 4.38
C GLU A 72 -13.90 -4.27 4.12
N ASP A 73 -13.81 -3.39 5.11
CA ASP A 73 -14.30 -2.01 5.04
C ASP A 73 -13.22 -1.00 4.59
N TYR A 74 -11.96 -1.40 4.45
CA TYR A 74 -10.87 -0.42 4.30
C TYR A 74 -11.02 0.46 3.07
N LEU A 75 -11.25 -0.15 1.89
CA LEU A 75 -11.46 0.61 0.66
C LEU A 75 -12.70 1.51 0.75
N LEU A 76 -13.78 1.04 1.39
CA LEU A 76 -15.01 1.83 1.52
C LEU A 76 -14.78 3.08 2.38
N GLU A 77 -14.10 2.94 3.51
CA GLU A 77 -13.79 4.04 4.43
C GLU A 77 -12.81 5.04 3.79
N ALA A 78 -11.77 4.56 3.12
CA ALA A 78 -10.79 5.41 2.45
C ALA A 78 -11.41 6.24 1.33
N ILE A 79 -12.18 5.62 0.43
CA ILE A 79 -12.88 6.33 -0.63
C ILE A 79 -13.92 7.30 -0.06
N SER A 80 -14.59 6.94 1.03
CA SER A 80 -15.52 7.85 1.71
C SER A 80 -14.81 9.09 2.30
N ALA A 81 -13.60 8.94 2.81
CA ALA A 81 -12.78 10.06 3.27
C ALA A 81 -12.42 11.00 2.12
N TYR A 82 -11.97 10.47 0.97
CA TYR A 82 -11.70 11.26 -0.23
C TYR A 82 -12.94 11.99 -0.77
N LYS A 83 -14.10 11.34 -0.76
CA LYS A 83 -15.37 11.97 -1.17
C LYS A 83 -15.77 13.13 -0.25
N LYS A 84 -15.58 12.97 1.06
CA LYS A 84 -15.88 14.03 2.05
C LYS A 84 -14.90 15.19 1.96
N ASN A 85 -13.64 14.90 1.68
CA ASN A 85 -12.60 15.91 1.56
C ASN A 85 -11.70 15.61 0.34
N PRO A 86 -12.05 16.14 -0.84
CA PRO A 86 -11.25 15.94 -2.05
C PRO A 86 -9.82 16.47 -1.97
N SER A 87 -9.52 17.38 -1.02
CA SER A 87 -8.17 17.94 -0.82
C SER A 87 -7.19 17.01 -0.09
N LEU A 88 -7.66 15.87 0.41
CA LEU A 88 -6.78 14.81 0.92
C LEU A 88 -5.90 14.28 -0.21
N ARG A 89 -4.66 13.90 0.10
CA ARG A 89 -3.75 13.18 -0.82
C ARG A 89 -3.29 11.83 -0.28
N ILE A 90 -3.36 11.64 1.04
CA ILE A 90 -3.00 10.38 1.69
C ILE A 90 -4.09 10.03 2.70
N VAL A 91 -4.62 8.81 2.60
CA VAL A 91 -5.58 8.26 3.56
C VAL A 91 -5.09 6.92 4.05
N TYR A 92 -4.88 6.78 5.35
CA TYR A 92 -4.49 5.52 5.98
C TYR A 92 -5.40 5.24 7.18
N CYS A 93 -5.12 4.18 7.94
CA CYS A 93 -5.94 3.74 9.06
C CYS A 93 -5.08 3.39 10.29
N GLU A 94 -5.72 3.03 11.40
CA GLU A 94 -5.01 2.35 12.47
C GLU A 94 -4.67 0.91 12.04
N ALA A 95 -3.62 0.35 12.64
CA ALA A 95 -3.13 -0.96 12.29
C ALA A 95 -2.90 -1.85 13.52
N GLU A 96 -2.92 -3.16 13.29
CA GLU A 96 -2.55 -4.18 14.27
C GLU A 96 -1.50 -5.12 13.71
N PHE A 97 -0.61 -5.58 14.58
CA PHE A 97 0.27 -6.69 14.28
C PHE A 97 -0.48 -8.01 14.36
N PHE A 98 -0.10 -8.93 13.48
CA PHE A 98 -0.49 -10.34 13.58
C PHE A 98 0.67 -11.26 13.20
N GLY A 99 0.54 -12.56 13.49
CA GLY A 99 1.63 -13.52 13.36
C GLY A 99 2.31 -13.75 14.70
N SER A 100 3.62 -13.59 14.76
CA SER A 100 4.43 -13.80 15.97
C SER A 100 4.15 -12.77 17.07
N ILE A 101 3.89 -11.51 16.67
CA ILE A 101 3.45 -10.43 17.55
C ILE A 101 2.00 -10.13 17.22
N LYS A 102 1.20 -9.85 18.25
CA LYS A 102 -0.21 -9.49 18.13
C LYS A 102 -0.51 -8.21 18.90
N GLY A 103 -1.46 -7.44 18.39
CA GLY A 103 -2.01 -6.27 19.08
C GLY A 103 -1.74 -4.97 18.32
N LYS A 104 -2.18 -3.86 18.91
CA LYS A 104 -2.16 -2.55 18.25
C LYS A 104 -0.75 -2.14 17.84
N TRP A 105 -0.59 -1.77 16.57
CA TRP A 105 0.60 -1.06 16.12
C TRP A 105 0.44 0.41 16.49
N ASN A 106 1.07 0.81 17.59
CA ASN A 106 0.96 2.15 18.17
C ASN A 106 1.82 3.16 17.39
N LEU A 107 1.49 3.39 16.12
CA LEU A 107 2.08 4.49 15.34
C LEU A 107 1.58 5.84 15.84
N PRO A 108 2.45 6.86 15.93
CA PRO A 108 2.03 8.20 16.28
C PRO A 108 1.01 8.72 15.25
N GLU A 109 0.14 9.63 15.69
CA GLU A 109 -0.72 10.34 14.76
C GLU A 109 0.12 11.22 13.83
N TYR A 110 -0.23 11.27 12.55
CA TYR A 110 0.40 12.19 11.61
C TYR A 110 0.32 13.63 12.12
N ARG A 111 1.48 14.27 12.27
CA ARG A 111 1.60 15.69 12.54
C ARG A 111 2.80 16.25 11.79
N PHE A 112 2.62 17.41 11.16
CA PHE A 112 3.74 18.20 10.68
C PHE A 112 4.24 19.11 11.83
N PRO A 113 5.55 19.22 12.10
CA PRO A 113 6.67 18.66 11.34
C PRO A 113 7.14 17.27 11.81
N ASN A 114 6.49 16.60 12.75
CA ASN A 114 6.95 15.32 13.33
C ASN A 114 7.18 14.20 12.30
N ILE A 115 6.38 14.18 11.22
CA ILE A 115 6.58 13.24 10.09
C ILE A 115 7.97 13.38 9.45
N LEU A 116 8.72 14.47 9.66
CA LEU A 116 10.09 14.63 9.16
C LEU A 116 11.14 13.88 10.00
N LEU A 117 10.75 13.37 11.18
CA LEU A 117 11.64 12.66 12.10
C LEU A 117 11.49 11.15 12.03
N ASP A 118 10.26 10.67 11.81
CA ASP A 118 9.96 9.24 11.77
C ASP A 118 8.69 8.97 10.93
N ASN A 119 8.68 7.84 10.25
CA ASN A 119 7.55 7.45 9.40
C ASN A 119 6.39 6.93 10.26
N CYS A 120 5.21 7.54 10.11
CA CYS A 120 3.99 7.11 10.79
C CYS A 120 2.90 6.61 9.84
N ILE A 121 3.23 6.45 8.55
CA ILE A 121 2.33 6.04 7.48
C ILE A 121 2.92 4.81 6.80
N PHE A 122 2.29 3.66 6.98
CA PHE A 122 2.69 2.42 6.31
C PHE A 122 2.32 2.45 4.82
N VAL A 123 3.03 1.64 4.02
CA VAL A 123 2.88 1.58 2.56
C VAL A 123 1.44 1.34 2.07
N SER A 124 0.62 0.63 2.85
CA SER A 124 -0.80 0.33 2.55
C SER A 124 -1.75 1.52 2.76
N ALA A 125 -1.26 2.76 2.68
CA ALA A 125 -2.11 3.95 2.58
C ALA A 125 -2.72 4.07 1.17
N VAL A 126 -3.92 4.66 1.10
CA VAL A 126 -4.63 4.94 -0.15
C VAL A 126 -4.27 6.33 -0.65
N PHE A 127 -3.86 6.44 -1.90
CA PHE A 127 -3.54 7.69 -2.60
C PHE A 127 -4.09 7.68 -4.03
N ARG A 128 -4.08 8.83 -4.72
CA ARG A 128 -4.48 8.86 -6.14
C ARG A 128 -3.32 8.50 -7.06
N LYS A 129 -3.61 7.77 -8.13
CA LYS A 129 -2.64 7.53 -9.21
C LYS A 129 -2.10 8.84 -9.80
N SER A 130 -2.92 9.90 -9.85
CA SER A 130 -2.47 11.23 -10.28
C SER A 130 -1.44 11.85 -9.35
N ASP A 131 -1.61 11.69 -8.04
CA ASP A 131 -0.67 12.21 -7.03
C ASP A 131 0.66 11.45 -7.11
N TRP A 132 0.62 10.13 -7.31
CA TRP A 132 1.80 9.30 -7.60
C TRP A 132 2.55 9.77 -8.85
N LYS A 133 1.82 10.05 -9.93
CA LYS A 133 2.40 10.54 -11.19
C LYS A 133 3.02 11.93 -11.03
N GLU A 134 2.40 12.80 -10.23
CA GLU A 134 2.89 14.17 -9.97
C GLU A 134 4.28 14.16 -9.31
N VAL A 135 4.52 13.25 -8.37
CA VAL A 135 5.80 13.17 -7.63
C VAL A 135 6.82 12.21 -8.23
N GLY A 136 6.49 11.54 -9.34
CA GLY A 136 7.41 10.64 -10.04
C GLY A 136 7.49 9.21 -9.48
N GLY A 137 6.53 8.84 -8.62
CA GLY A 137 6.39 7.49 -8.07
C GLY A 137 7.33 7.14 -6.91
N PHE A 138 7.46 5.84 -6.62
CA PHE A 138 8.36 5.35 -5.58
C PHE A 138 9.80 5.41 -6.07
N ASN A 139 10.72 5.88 -5.23
CA ASN A 139 12.12 6.00 -5.60
C ASN A 139 12.81 4.63 -5.65
N GLU A 140 13.21 4.20 -6.85
CA GLU A 140 13.86 2.89 -7.08
C GLU A 140 15.31 2.82 -6.58
N ASN A 141 15.91 3.95 -6.21
CA ASN A 141 17.23 3.99 -5.58
C ASN A 141 17.18 3.73 -4.07
N MET A 142 16.01 3.75 -3.44
CA MET A 142 15.81 3.42 -2.02
C MET A 142 15.83 1.91 -1.84
N LYS A 143 17.00 1.35 -1.49
CA LYS A 143 17.20 -0.11 -1.35
C LYS A 143 16.97 -0.67 0.06
N ASN A 144 16.73 0.20 1.05
CA ASN A 144 16.78 -0.15 2.48
C ASN A 144 15.47 0.18 3.23
N GLU A 145 14.29 -0.11 2.67
CA GLU A 145 12.99 -0.06 3.39
C GLU A 145 12.46 1.36 3.74
N TRP A 146 12.86 2.38 2.98
CA TRP A 146 12.42 3.78 3.18
C TRP A 146 11.65 4.35 1.98
N GLU A 147 11.30 3.51 1.01
CA GLU A 147 10.68 3.96 -0.24
C GLU A 147 9.27 4.54 -0.02
N ASP A 148 8.51 4.02 0.95
CA ASP A 148 7.19 4.53 1.27
C ASP A 148 7.30 5.88 1.98
N TYR A 149 8.24 6.02 2.90
CA TYR A 149 8.49 7.26 3.61
C TYR A 149 8.88 8.41 2.67
N ASP A 150 9.83 8.16 1.75
CA ASP A 150 10.24 9.10 0.71
C ASP A 150 9.04 9.54 -0.16
N PHE A 151 8.20 8.58 -0.54
CA PHE A 151 7.00 8.85 -1.32
C PHE A 151 5.99 9.72 -0.55
N TRP A 152 5.76 9.44 0.73
CA TRP A 152 4.87 10.25 1.58
C TRP A 152 5.40 11.67 1.75
N LEU A 153 6.71 11.83 2.01
CA LEU A 153 7.34 13.14 2.13
C LEU A 153 7.20 13.95 0.85
N SER A 154 7.38 13.33 -0.32
CA SER A 154 7.20 13.98 -1.62
C SER A 154 5.77 14.50 -1.83
N LEU A 155 4.75 13.74 -1.40
CA LEU A 155 3.36 14.18 -1.44
C LEU A 155 3.07 15.32 -0.44
N ILE A 156 3.65 15.24 0.76
CA ILE A 156 3.49 16.25 1.82
C ILE A 156 4.16 17.58 1.40
N GLU A 157 5.33 17.53 0.76
CA GLU A 157 6.02 18.71 0.23
C GLU A 157 5.14 19.49 -0.77
N LYS A 158 4.31 18.78 -1.55
CA LYS A 158 3.31 19.37 -2.46
C LYS A 158 2.04 19.87 -1.75
N GLY A 159 2.04 19.98 -0.42
CA GLY A 159 0.89 20.40 0.37
C GLY A 159 -0.15 19.30 0.57
N GLY A 160 0.24 18.03 0.43
CA GLY A 160 -0.63 16.88 0.59
C GLY A 160 -1.19 16.77 2.00
N LYS A 161 -2.51 16.78 2.12
CA LYS A 161 -3.19 16.55 3.41
C LYS A 161 -3.33 15.06 3.67
N VAL A 162 -3.00 14.68 4.90
CA VAL A 162 -3.07 13.30 5.38
C VAL A 162 -4.29 13.14 6.30
N TYR A 163 -4.97 12.00 6.19
CA TYR A 163 -6.04 11.64 7.12
C TYR A 163 -5.88 10.19 7.59
N ARG A 164 -5.93 9.99 8.91
CA ARG A 164 -5.98 8.67 9.54
C ARG A 164 -7.41 8.31 9.90
N ILE A 165 -7.93 7.23 9.31
CA ILE A 165 -9.21 6.64 9.70
C ILE A 165 -9.05 6.05 11.11
N PRO A 166 -9.89 6.44 12.10
CA PRO A 166 -9.77 6.00 13.49
C PRO A 166 -10.38 4.60 13.71
N LYS A 167 -9.96 3.63 12.90
CA LYS A 167 -10.36 2.22 12.93
C LYS A 167 -9.17 1.35 12.54
N VAL A 168 -9.05 0.18 13.16
CA VAL A 168 -8.09 -0.83 12.74
C VAL A 168 -8.59 -1.48 11.45
N LEU A 169 -7.95 -1.16 10.33
CA LEU A 169 -8.34 -1.66 9.00
C LEU A 169 -7.17 -2.27 8.22
N PHE A 170 -5.96 -2.22 8.78
CA PHE A 170 -4.75 -2.84 8.26
C PHE A 170 -4.14 -3.78 9.30
N TYR A 171 -3.66 -4.93 8.83
CA TYR A 171 -3.02 -5.94 9.66
C TYR A 171 -1.65 -6.24 9.07
N TYR A 172 -0.61 -5.89 9.82
CA TYR A 172 0.78 -6.05 9.43
C TYR A 172 1.36 -7.35 9.99
N ARG A 173 1.99 -8.16 9.16
CA ARG A 173 2.55 -9.45 9.59
C ARG A 173 3.93 -9.25 10.22
N ILE A 174 4.10 -9.82 11.41
CA ILE A 174 5.42 -10.05 11.99
C ILE A 174 5.79 -11.53 11.84
N GLY A 175 6.85 -11.80 11.07
CA GLY A 175 7.46 -13.11 10.92
C GLY A 175 8.10 -13.63 12.21
N HIS A 176 8.56 -14.88 12.23
CA HIS A 176 9.47 -15.31 13.30
C HIS A 176 10.83 -14.68 13.02
N SER A 177 11.35 -13.89 13.96
CA SER A 177 12.76 -13.53 13.95
C SER A 177 13.55 -14.84 13.94
N SER A 178 14.29 -15.09 12.86
CA SER A 178 15.22 -16.22 12.80
C SER A 178 16.44 -15.91 13.67
#